data_AF-A0A6I1Z843-F1
#
_entry.id   AF-A0A6I1Z843-F1
#
_cell.length_a   1.000
_cell.length_b   1.000
_cell.length_c   1.000
_cell.angle_alpha   90.00
_cell.angle_beta   90.00
_cell.angle_gamma   90.00
#
_symmetry.space_group_name_H-M   'P 1'
#
loop_
_entity.id
_entity.type
_entity.pdbx_description
1 polymer ?
#
loop_
_entity_poly.entity_id
_entity_poly.type
_entity_poly.pdbx_seq_one_letter_code
_entity_poly.pdbx_strand_id
1 'polypeptide(L)'
;MNIRSASWEASAFSWGGIGPDGHIAFNVRGSDFYSTTRLTYTNFETQAVSATDLGGIEISAKKAVMTIGLGTITYNPLVVALIMAAGEAKAAILAKAITGPASIINPASVLQQVKNARIYLTKGAAVKLPQRTLQKFRSRGAYGEDDVVRAAMDLSLKYQTPIADLTSRQISDDPCCFSILETRGWTPAMMKDAARDLILSRLTKGSGDLTDKCFLHTGPHHDDILLGYLPSIIHQVRSATNRHHFAVMTSGFTSVPNSYIQRVVNDALEYLIHWDFKKRWESGYFTLPHDRLRVQDAHDFLNGVVSNSEDIQKACVSRRVIRAVMDIFGEKDPAGIQESMGWILDDIRSRHPGEKDTEDIQRLKGMMREFEEDLVWAHYGFDAQYIHHLRLAFYQGDYFTEDPTRSADIPPIRELFADVRPDILTLAFDPEASGPDTHYKVLQAITTHLEELPPADRKRLDIWGYRNVWYRFHPGEANMYVPVSINSMAVINYIFKTCYLTQRDASFPSHEHEGPFSELVQRILVEQFQMLRTALGPEFWYRHQTPRLRATQGILFMRSMTFDELHVSARSLRESVGRV
;
A
#
# COMPACT_ATOMS: atom_id res chain seq x y z
N MET A 1 -6.98 -16.16 -23.75
CA MET A 1 -6.26 -17.42 -24.09
C MET A 1 -7.29 -18.46 -24.51
N ASN A 2 -7.35 -18.84 -25.80
CA ASN A 2 -8.25 -19.89 -26.28
C ASN A 2 -7.73 -21.26 -25.84
N ILE A 3 -8.30 -21.82 -24.76
CA ILE A 3 -8.02 -23.20 -24.34
C ILE A 3 -8.88 -24.11 -25.21
N ARG A 4 -8.30 -24.67 -26.28
CA ARG A 4 -8.90 -25.76 -27.03
C ARG A 4 -8.89 -27.02 -26.16
N SER A 5 -10.07 -27.60 -25.95
CA SER A 5 -10.27 -28.88 -25.28
C SER A 5 -9.77 -30.02 -26.16
N ALA A 6 -8.53 -30.44 -25.97
CA ALA A 6 -8.10 -31.79 -26.31
C ALA A 6 -8.45 -32.71 -25.11
N SER A 7 -8.90 -33.93 -25.42
CA SER A 7 -9.29 -34.98 -24.48
C SER A 7 -8.25 -35.21 -23.38
N TRP A 8 -8.61 -34.88 -22.14
CA TRP A 8 -7.80 -35.08 -20.94
C TRP A 8 -7.92 -36.52 -20.43
N GLU A 9 -7.35 -37.48 -21.16
CA GLU A 9 -6.98 -38.76 -20.53
C GLU A 9 -5.75 -38.52 -19.64
N ALA A 10 -5.99 -38.48 -18.32
CA ALA A 10 -4.97 -38.55 -17.26
C ALA A 10 -3.69 -37.72 -17.50
N SER A 11 -3.79 -36.38 -17.49
CA SER A 11 -2.58 -35.55 -17.46
C SER A 11 -1.78 -35.85 -16.19
N ALA A 12 -0.61 -36.46 -16.37
CA ALA A 12 0.39 -36.67 -15.33
C ALA A 12 1.04 -35.35 -14.84
N PHE A 13 0.46 -34.18 -15.17
CA PHE A 13 1.05 -32.87 -14.98
C PHE A 13 -0.02 -31.78 -14.78
N SER A 14 0.15 -30.97 -13.73
CA SER A 14 -0.64 -29.78 -13.42
C SER A 14 0.30 -28.65 -13.00
N TRP A 15 0.09 -27.43 -13.49
CA TRP A 15 0.93 -26.27 -13.17
C TRP A 15 0.08 -25.03 -12.88
N GLY A 16 0.46 -24.25 -11.88
CA GLY A 16 -0.22 -23.00 -11.54
C GLY A 16 0.44 -22.21 -10.40
N GLY A 17 -0.24 -21.16 -9.98
CA GLY A 17 0.12 -20.37 -8.79
C GLY A 17 -0.76 -20.70 -7.59
N ILE A 18 -0.54 -19.97 -6.49
CA ILE A 18 -1.36 -20.00 -5.28
C ILE A 18 -2.03 -18.65 -5.02
N GLY A 19 -3.33 -18.71 -4.74
CA GLY A 19 -4.15 -17.57 -4.35
C GLY A 19 -3.91 -17.07 -2.92
N PRO A 20 -4.38 -15.86 -2.57
CA PRO A 20 -4.26 -15.31 -1.22
C PRO A 20 -5.00 -16.13 -0.14
N ASP A 21 -6.08 -16.80 -0.52
CA ASP A 21 -6.88 -17.70 0.33
C ASP A 21 -6.43 -19.16 0.24
N GLY A 22 -5.33 -19.43 -0.47
CA GLY A 22 -4.78 -20.76 -0.66
C GLY A 22 -5.39 -21.51 -1.84
N HIS A 23 -6.17 -20.83 -2.68
CA HIS A 23 -6.75 -21.48 -3.85
C HIS A 23 -5.67 -21.92 -4.85
N ILE A 24 -5.97 -23.02 -5.54
CA ILE A 24 -5.26 -23.47 -6.74
C ILE A 24 -6.31 -23.78 -7.81
N ALA A 25 -6.06 -23.37 -9.05
CA ALA A 25 -7.00 -23.53 -10.17
C ALA A 25 -8.44 -23.08 -9.86
N PHE A 26 -8.61 -21.95 -9.15
CA PHE A 26 -9.90 -21.41 -8.66
C PHE A 26 -10.67 -22.29 -7.64
N ASN A 27 -10.04 -23.29 -7.03
CA ASN A 27 -10.61 -23.96 -5.85
C ASN A 27 -10.43 -23.07 -4.63
N VAL A 28 -11.39 -22.19 -4.39
CA VAL A 28 -11.39 -21.22 -3.29
C VAL A 28 -11.50 -21.87 -1.92
N ARG A 29 -11.18 -21.11 -0.86
CA ARG A 29 -11.37 -21.52 0.55
C ARG A 29 -12.72 -22.21 0.75
N GLY A 30 -12.69 -23.38 1.38
CA GLY A 30 -13.86 -24.22 1.63
C GLY A 30 -14.14 -25.24 0.53
N SER A 31 -13.39 -25.25 -0.59
CA SER A 31 -13.51 -26.28 -1.62
C SER A 31 -13.17 -27.66 -1.06
N ASP A 32 -14.06 -28.62 -1.30
CA ASP A 32 -13.88 -30.01 -0.88
C ASP A 32 -12.70 -30.67 -1.62
N PHE A 33 -11.92 -31.50 -0.91
CA PHE A 33 -10.77 -32.22 -1.47
C PHE A 33 -11.15 -33.25 -2.53
N TYR A 34 -12.40 -33.74 -2.52
CA TYR A 34 -12.96 -34.66 -3.52
C TYR A 34 -13.75 -33.95 -4.62
N SER A 35 -13.74 -32.61 -4.63
CA SER A 35 -14.47 -31.84 -5.64
C SER A 35 -13.99 -32.16 -7.05
N THR A 36 -14.95 -32.29 -7.96
CA THR A 36 -14.70 -32.44 -9.39
C THR A 36 -14.63 -31.08 -10.09
N THR A 37 -14.11 -31.07 -11.31
CA THR A 37 -14.20 -29.92 -12.21
C THR A 37 -15.65 -29.45 -12.33
N ARG A 38 -15.89 -28.17 -12.03
CA ARG A 38 -17.24 -27.61 -11.93
C ARG A 38 -17.26 -26.12 -12.23
N LEU A 39 -18.43 -25.62 -12.60
CA LEU A 39 -18.71 -24.19 -12.59
C LEU A 39 -19.07 -23.76 -11.17
N THR A 40 -18.45 -22.69 -10.65
CA THR A 40 -18.71 -22.20 -9.29
C THR A 40 -18.46 -20.70 -9.17
N TYR A 41 -18.98 -20.09 -8.11
CA TYR A 41 -18.66 -18.71 -7.75
C TYR A 41 -17.43 -18.68 -6.84
N THR A 42 -16.64 -17.61 -6.97
CA THR A 42 -15.45 -17.38 -6.15
C THR A 42 -15.80 -16.62 -4.87
N ASN A 43 -14.96 -16.74 -3.82
CA ASN A 43 -15.04 -15.89 -2.64
C ASN A 43 -14.45 -14.50 -2.90
N PHE A 44 -14.70 -13.55 -2.00
CA PHE A 44 -14.22 -12.18 -2.11
C PHE A 44 -12.71 -12.11 -2.34
N GLU A 45 -11.89 -12.90 -1.62
CA GLU A 45 -10.43 -12.85 -1.78
C GLU A 45 -9.94 -13.23 -3.20
N THR A 46 -10.62 -14.19 -3.84
CA THR A 46 -10.31 -14.59 -5.22
C THR A 46 -10.87 -13.60 -6.23
N GLN A 47 -12.09 -13.11 -6.00
CA GLN A 47 -12.67 -12.04 -6.82
C GLN A 47 -11.79 -10.79 -6.78
N ALA A 48 -11.21 -10.49 -5.62
CA ALA A 48 -10.34 -9.37 -5.39
C ALA A 48 -9.08 -9.43 -6.25
N VAL A 49 -8.39 -10.57 -6.25
CA VAL A 49 -7.18 -10.75 -7.07
C VAL A 49 -7.50 -10.83 -8.56
N SER A 50 -8.66 -11.38 -8.93
CA SER A 50 -9.10 -11.46 -10.33
C SER A 50 -9.74 -10.17 -10.84
N ALA A 51 -10.02 -9.18 -9.98
CA ALA A 51 -10.69 -7.95 -10.36
C ALA A 51 -9.90 -7.19 -11.44
N THR A 52 -8.57 -7.13 -11.33
CA THR A 52 -7.72 -6.48 -12.33
C THR A 52 -7.90 -7.10 -13.71
N ASP A 53 -7.93 -8.43 -13.79
CA ASP A 53 -8.07 -9.17 -15.05
C ASP A 53 -9.50 -9.17 -15.60
N LEU A 54 -10.50 -9.05 -14.72
CA LEU A 54 -11.93 -9.15 -15.07
C LEU A 54 -12.64 -7.80 -15.21
N GLY A 55 -11.90 -6.68 -15.14
CA GLY A 55 -12.45 -5.34 -15.35
C GLY A 55 -13.13 -4.74 -14.12
N GLY A 56 -12.69 -5.11 -12.92
CA GLY A 56 -13.14 -4.60 -11.63
C GLY A 56 -13.87 -5.65 -10.77
N ILE A 57 -13.95 -5.38 -9.46
CA ILE A 57 -14.57 -6.30 -8.51
C ILE A 57 -16.07 -6.50 -8.79
N GLU A 58 -16.76 -5.45 -9.27
CA GLU A 58 -18.20 -5.53 -9.56
C GLU A 58 -18.52 -6.54 -10.66
N ILE A 59 -17.60 -6.70 -11.61
CA ILE A 59 -17.69 -7.71 -12.67
C ILE A 59 -17.23 -9.05 -12.12
N SER A 60 -16.08 -9.09 -11.44
CA SER A 60 -15.52 -10.33 -10.90
C SER A 60 -16.48 -11.04 -9.93
N ALA A 61 -17.22 -10.29 -9.12
CA ALA A 61 -18.17 -10.83 -8.14
C ALA A 61 -19.42 -11.47 -8.78
N LYS A 62 -19.75 -11.09 -10.02
CA LYS A 62 -20.96 -11.54 -10.73
C LYS A 62 -20.67 -12.68 -11.72
N LYS A 63 -19.40 -13.06 -11.92
CA LYS A 63 -19.00 -14.07 -12.89
C LYS A 63 -18.71 -15.40 -12.20
N ALA A 64 -19.33 -16.47 -12.69
CA ALA A 64 -18.93 -17.82 -12.32
C ALA A 64 -17.65 -18.21 -13.07
N VAL A 65 -16.81 -19.03 -12.43
CA VAL A 65 -15.56 -19.54 -13.00
C VAL A 65 -15.62 -21.06 -13.14
N MET A 66 -14.95 -21.58 -14.16
CA MET A 66 -14.71 -23.02 -14.28
C MET A 66 -13.45 -23.38 -13.48
N THR A 67 -13.60 -24.19 -12.44
CA THR A 67 -12.48 -24.68 -11.60
C THR A 67 -12.14 -26.12 -11.96
N ILE A 68 -10.85 -26.48 -11.90
CA ILE A 68 -10.39 -27.87 -12.00
C ILE A 68 -10.42 -28.44 -10.57
N GLY A 69 -11.41 -29.26 -10.25
CA GLY A 69 -11.66 -29.69 -8.87
C GLY A 69 -10.45 -30.34 -8.21
N LEU A 70 -10.28 -30.16 -6.90
CA LEU A 70 -9.13 -30.70 -6.17
C LEU A 70 -9.03 -32.22 -6.30
N GLY A 71 -10.17 -32.92 -6.27
CA GLY A 71 -10.23 -34.36 -6.47
C GLY A 71 -9.83 -34.76 -7.89
N THR A 72 -10.13 -33.91 -8.88
CA THR A 72 -9.65 -34.08 -10.26
C THR A 72 -8.14 -33.88 -10.36
N ILE A 73 -7.57 -32.85 -9.69
CA ILE A 73 -6.12 -32.58 -9.67
C ILE A 73 -5.37 -33.75 -9.04
N THR A 74 -5.88 -34.31 -7.94
CA THR A 74 -5.21 -35.37 -7.18
C THR A 74 -5.64 -36.78 -7.57
N TYR A 75 -6.51 -36.94 -8.58
CA TYR A 75 -7.07 -38.23 -8.97
C TYR A 75 -6.00 -39.25 -9.34
N ASN A 76 -4.99 -38.82 -10.12
CA ASN A 76 -3.87 -39.67 -10.53
C ASN A 76 -2.75 -39.62 -9.47
N PRO A 77 -2.42 -40.73 -8.78
CA PRO A 77 -1.34 -40.76 -7.79
C PRO A 77 0.05 -40.39 -8.33
N LEU A 78 0.24 -40.46 -9.65
CA LEU A 78 1.48 -40.10 -10.33
C LEU A 78 1.53 -38.64 -10.81
N VAL A 79 0.47 -37.85 -10.58
CA VAL A 79 0.40 -36.46 -11.03
C VAL A 79 1.57 -35.63 -10.51
N VAL A 80 2.23 -34.91 -11.41
CA VAL A 80 3.24 -33.90 -11.09
C VAL A 80 2.54 -32.56 -10.97
N ALA A 81 2.30 -32.11 -9.74
CA ALA A 81 1.71 -30.79 -9.47
C ALA A 81 2.82 -29.76 -9.19
N LEU A 82 2.98 -28.79 -10.08
CA LEU A 82 3.96 -27.71 -9.95
C LEU A 82 3.26 -26.42 -9.51
N ILE A 83 3.61 -25.91 -8.33
CA ILE A 83 3.17 -24.58 -7.88
C ILE A 83 4.34 -23.62 -7.91
N MET A 84 4.16 -22.49 -8.56
CA MET A 84 5.12 -21.39 -8.55
C MET A 84 4.56 -20.23 -7.75
N ALA A 85 5.37 -19.66 -6.86
CA ALA A 85 4.95 -18.48 -6.12
C ALA A 85 6.13 -17.51 -5.90
N ALA A 86 5.87 -16.26 -6.25
CA ALA A 86 6.80 -15.16 -6.15
C ALA A 86 6.24 -14.06 -5.25
N GLY A 87 7.14 -13.32 -4.60
CA GLY A 87 6.77 -12.20 -3.74
C GLY A 87 6.42 -12.59 -2.31
N GLU A 88 6.70 -11.68 -1.39
CA GLU A 88 6.48 -11.89 0.04
C GLU A 88 4.99 -11.92 0.41
N ALA A 89 4.12 -11.30 -0.38
CA ALA A 89 2.67 -11.35 -0.19
C ALA A 89 2.12 -12.79 -0.13
N LYS A 90 2.78 -13.75 -0.80
CA LYS A 90 2.39 -15.17 -0.79
C LYS A 90 2.95 -15.95 0.40
N ALA A 91 3.91 -15.41 1.15
CA ALA A 91 4.66 -16.16 2.15
C ALA A 91 3.79 -16.72 3.28
N ALA A 92 2.79 -15.96 3.74
CA ALA A 92 1.92 -16.39 4.84
C ALA A 92 1.03 -17.58 4.44
N ILE A 93 0.38 -17.50 3.27
CA ILE A 93 -0.51 -18.56 2.79
C ILE A 93 0.28 -19.81 2.39
N LEU A 94 1.48 -19.65 1.82
CA LEU A 94 2.40 -20.74 1.54
C LEU A 94 2.87 -21.45 2.80
N ALA A 95 3.28 -20.71 3.83
CA ALA A 95 3.66 -21.31 5.11
C ALA A 95 2.50 -22.15 5.67
N LYS A 96 1.28 -21.60 5.68
CA LYS A 96 0.07 -22.36 6.07
C LYS A 96 -0.14 -23.60 5.20
N ALA A 97 0.06 -23.51 3.88
CA ALA A 97 -0.19 -24.61 2.94
C ALA A 97 0.86 -25.71 3.03
N ILE A 98 2.09 -25.38 3.39
CA ILE A 98 3.24 -26.30 3.41
C ILE A 98 3.42 -26.93 4.80
N THR A 99 3.30 -26.14 5.87
CA THR A 99 3.63 -26.58 7.23
C THR A 99 2.42 -26.76 8.13
N GLY A 100 1.25 -26.23 7.75
CA GLY A 100 0.01 -26.40 8.48
C GLY A 100 -0.66 -27.75 8.18
N PRO A 101 -1.67 -28.14 8.98
CA PRO A 101 -2.46 -29.33 8.69
C PRO A 101 -3.25 -29.18 7.38
N ALA A 102 -3.42 -30.28 6.65
CA ALA A 102 -4.30 -30.30 5.48
C ALA A 102 -5.73 -29.90 5.87
N SER A 103 -6.28 -28.89 5.18
CA SER A 103 -7.59 -28.33 5.48
C SER A 103 -8.24 -27.72 4.25
N ILE A 104 -9.57 -27.85 4.12
CA ILE A 104 -10.36 -27.16 3.09
C ILE A 104 -10.30 -25.63 3.25
N ILE A 105 -9.93 -25.12 4.43
CA ILE A 105 -9.70 -23.69 4.66
C ILE A 105 -8.45 -23.19 3.89
N ASN A 106 -7.54 -24.10 3.55
CA ASN A 106 -6.39 -23.82 2.69
C ASN A 106 -6.29 -24.89 1.59
N PRO A 107 -7.01 -24.73 0.48
CA PRO A 107 -7.11 -25.72 -0.59
C PRO A 107 -5.78 -26.28 -1.10
N ALA A 108 -4.74 -25.43 -1.22
CA ALA A 108 -3.40 -25.83 -1.65
C ALA A 108 -2.75 -26.90 -0.76
N SER A 109 -3.18 -27.01 0.50
CA SER A 109 -2.68 -28.05 1.43
C SER A 109 -3.00 -29.48 0.96
N VAL A 110 -3.96 -29.66 0.04
CA VAL A 110 -4.24 -30.96 -0.60
C VAL A 110 -2.99 -31.52 -1.29
N LEU A 111 -2.07 -30.66 -1.75
CA LEU A 111 -0.85 -31.09 -2.43
C LEU A 111 0.15 -31.77 -1.49
N GLN A 112 -0.02 -31.68 -0.17
CA GLN A 112 0.80 -32.42 0.81
C GLN A 112 0.71 -33.94 0.61
N GLN A 113 -0.43 -34.44 0.11
CA GLN A 113 -0.64 -35.88 -0.15
C GLN A 113 -0.14 -36.31 -1.54
N VAL A 114 0.24 -35.37 -2.41
CA VAL A 114 0.67 -35.63 -3.78
C VAL A 114 2.19 -35.84 -3.77
N LYS A 115 2.62 -37.10 -3.89
CA LYS A 115 4.05 -37.50 -3.82
C LYS A 115 4.97 -36.73 -4.76
N ASN A 116 4.49 -36.40 -5.96
CA ASN A 116 5.27 -35.71 -6.99
C ASN A 116 5.00 -34.19 -7.03
N ALA A 117 4.31 -33.62 -6.04
CA ALA A 117 4.13 -32.17 -5.97
C ALA A 117 5.46 -31.46 -5.72
N ARG A 118 5.69 -30.34 -6.40
CA ARG A 118 6.86 -29.48 -6.22
C ARG A 118 6.40 -28.02 -6.17
N ILE A 119 6.93 -27.29 -5.19
CA ILE A 119 6.63 -25.88 -5.01
C ILE A 119 7.92 -25.08 -5.21
N TYR A 120 7.96 -24.25 -6.23
CA TYR A 120 9.08 -23.37 -6.56
C TYR A 120 8.80 -21.97 -6.01
N LEU A 121 9.68 -21.52 -5.12
CA LEU A 121 9.49 -20.30 -4.34
C LEU A 121 10.67 -19.36 -4.53
N THR A 122 10.38 -18.07 -4.75
CA THR A 122 11.35 -16.99 -4.56
C THR A 122 11.78 -16.89 -3.09
N LYS A 123 12.88 -16.18 -2.79
CA LYS A 123 13.32 -15.97 -1.41
C LYS A 123 12.25 -15.23 -0.59
N GLY A 124 11.58 -14.23 -1.19
CA GLY A 124 10.48 -13.51 -0.55
C GLY A 124 9.30 -14.42 -0.19
N ALA A 125 8.83 -15.26 -1.13
CA ALA A 125 7.73 -16.19 -0.89
C ALA A 125 8.06 -17.26 0.19
N ALA A 126 9.33 -17.51 0.45
CA ALA A 126 9.80 -18.48 1.45
C ALA A 126 10.07 -17.87 2.84
N VAL A 127 9.94 -16.55 3.02
CA VAL A 127 10.45 -15.84 4.22
C VAL A 127 9.73 -16.21 5.52
N LYS A 128 8.51 -16.75 5.44
CA LYS A 128 7.71 -17.22 6.58
C LYS A 128 7.77 -18.74 6.80
N LEU A 129 8.64 -19.47 6.08
CA LEU A 129 8.85 -20.90 6.31
C LEU A 129 9.81 -21.12 7.50
N PRO A 130 9.35 -21.72 8.62
CA PRO A 130 10.08 -21.68 9.90
C PRO A 130 11.55 -22.13 9.82
N GLN A 131 11.81 -23.28 9.18
CA GLN A 131 13.17 -23.82 9.06
C GLN A 131 14.08 -22.95 8.19
N ARG A 132 13.54 -22.34 7.12
CA ARG A 132 14.30 -21.41 6.26
C ARG A 132 14.59 -20.10 6.97
N THR A 133 13.61 -19.56 7.69
CA THR A 133 13.77 -18.35 8.50
C THR A 133 14.85 -18.57 9.55
N LEU A 134 14.82 -19.69 10.28
CA LEU A 134 15.83 -20.03 11.28
C LEU A 134 17.22 -20.22 10.65
N GLN A 135 17.31 -20.93 9.52
CA GLN A 135 18.59 -21.12 8.83
C GLN A 135 19.20 -19.77 8.40
N LYS A 136 18.39 -18.88 7.80
CA LYS A 136 18.81 -17.53 7.40
C LYS A 136 19.22 -16.68 8.60
N PHE A 137 18.51 -16.81 9.71
CA PHE A 137 18.83 -16.12 10.96
C PHE A 137 20.19 -16.59 11.49
N ARG A 138 20.43 -17.90 11.55
CA ARG A 138 21.70 -18.49 11.99
C ARG A 138 22.88 -18.16 11.07
N SER A 139 22.67 -18.14 9.75
CA SER A 139 23.76 -17.88 8.80
C SER A 139 24.34 -16.47 8.89
N ARG A 140 23.64 -15.51 9.51
CA ARG A 140 24.16 -14.14 9.67
C ARG A 140 25.30 -14.06 10.70
N GLY A 141 25.29 -14.90 11.73
CA GLY A 141 26.33 -14.96 12.78
C GLY A 141 26.51 -13.70 13.66
N ALA A 142 26.00 -12.54 13.22
CA ALA A 142 26.00 -11.28 13.97
C ALA A 142 24.56 -10.75 14.10
N TYR A 143 24.12 -10.63 15.35
CA TYR A 143 22.76 -10.20 15.70
C TYR A 143 22.75 -8.77 16.20
N GLY A 144 22.01 -7.89 15.52
CA GLY A 144 21.83 -6.49 15.86
C GLY A 144 20.63 -6.24 16.78
N GLU A 145 20.32 -4.98 17.04
CA GLU A 145 19.15 -4.57 17.84
C GLU A 145 17.82 -5.04 17.25
N ASP A 146 17.68 -4.96 15.92
CA ASP A 146 16.49 -5.45 15.20
C ASP A 146 16.24 -6.94 15.42
N ASP A 147 17.31 -7.73 15.55
CA ASP A 147 17.23 -9.17 15.80
C ASP A 147 16.80 -9.48 17.24
N VAL A 148 17.30 -8.71 18.21
CA VAL A 148 16.90 -8.81 19.63
C VAL A 148 15.41 -8.51 19.78
N VAL A 149 14.95 -7.38 19.22
CA VAL A 149 13.53 -7.02 19.28
C VAL A 149 12.68 -8.04 18.54
N ARG A 150 13.10 -8.51 17.35
CA ARG A 150 12.38 -9.53 16.61
C ARG A 150 12.17 -10.79 17.44
N ALA A 151 13.26 -11.39 17.93
CA ALA A 151 13.19 -12.66 18.65
C ALA A 151 12.36 -12.56 19.94
N ALA A 152 12.53 -11.48 20.71
CA ALA A 152 11.76 -11.24 21.92
C ALA A 152 10.26 -11.00 21.63
N MET A 153 9.94 -10.24 20.58
CA MET A 153 8.55 -10.00 20.16
C MET A 153 7.89 -11.29 19.67
N ASP A 154 8.57 -12.05 18.79
CA ASP A 154 8.06 -13.33 18.28
C ASP A 154 7.76 -14.30 19.43
N LEU A 155 8.67 -14.39 20.40
CA LEU A 155 8.50 -15.24 21.57
C LEU A 155 7.35 -14.78 22.47
N SER A 156 7.26 -13.47 22.73
CA SER A 156 6.18 -12.86 23.50
C SER A 156 4.80 -13.11 22.86
N LEU A 157 4.69 -12.94 21.54
CA LEU A 157 3.46 -13.20 20.79
C LEU A 157 3.12 -14.69 20.73
N LYS A 158 4.12 -15.58 20.61
CA LYS A 158 3.92 -17.03 20.65
C LYS A 158 3.31 -17.48 21.98
N TYR A 159 3.77 -16.94 23.10
CA TYR A 159 3.28 -17.28 24.44
C TYR A 159 2.19 -16.35 24.97
N GLN A 160 1.80 -15.31 24.23
CA GLN A 160 0.86 -14.27 24.67
C GLN A 160 1.21 -13.71 26.06
N THR A 161 2.50 -13.49 26.31
CA THR A 161 3.05 -13.12 27.63
C THR A 161 3.97 -11.91 27.47
N PRO A 162 3.92 -10.90 28.37
CA PRO A 162 4.86 -9.77 28.34
C PRO A 162 6.31 -10.22 28.36
N ILE A 163 7.18 -9.49 27.67
CA ILE A 163 8.61 -9.82 27.55
C ILE A 163 9.23 -9.96 28.95
N ALA A 164 8.88 -9.06 29.87
CA ALA A 164 9.36 -9.08 31.25
C ALA A 164 9.06 -10.40 31.99
N ASP A 165 7.91 -11.02 31.66
CA ASP A 165 7.37 -12.19 32.35
C ASP A 165 7.75 -13.52 31.66
N LEU A 166 8.45 -13.47 30.53
CA LEU A 166 8.98 -14.67 29.89
C LEU A 166 9.98 -15.39 30.82
N THR A 167 9.81 -16.70 30.94
CA THR A 167 10.67 -17.55 31.76
C THR A 167 12.02 -17.77 31.08
N SER A 168 13.08 -17.98 31.87
CA SER A 168 14.42 -18.28 31.34
C SER A 168 14.41 -19.49 30.41
N ARG A 169 13.57 -20.50 30.70
CA ARG A 169 13.43 -21.70 29.87
C ARG A 169 12.82 -21.38 28.50
N GLN A 170 11.75 -20.59 28.44
CA GLN A 170 11.13 -20.21 27.16
C GLN A 170 12.12 -19.48 26.25
N ILE A 171 12.97 -18.62 26.81
CA ILE A 171 13.99 -17.86 26.07
C ILE A 171 15.10 -18.81 25.60
N SER A 172 15.61 -19.67 26.48
CA SER A 172 16.69 -20.60 26.13
C SER A 172 16.27 -21.71 25.15
N ASP A 173 15.01 -22.14 25.20
CA ASP A 173 14.46 -23.18 24.32
C ASP A 173 14.08 -22.62 22.93
N ASP A 174 13.93 -21.28 22.79
CA ASP A 174 13.66 -20.66 21.50
C ASP A 174 14.94 -20.55 20.64
N PRO A 175 14.96 -21.12 19.42
CA PRO A 175 16.19 -21.16 18.61
C PRO A 175 16.78 -19.80 18.25
N CYS A 176 15.96 -18.77 18.03
CA CYS A 176 16.42 -17.43 17.67
C CYS A 176 16.98 -16.72 18.91
N CYS A 177 16.25 -16.78 20.02
CA CYS A 177 16.71 -16.22 21.29
C CYS A 177 18.02 -16.87 21.74
N PHE A 178 18.09 -18.21 21.72
CA PHE A 178 19.31 -18.95 22.07
C PHE A 178 20.53 -18.50 21.26
N SER A 179 20.37 -18.34 19.93
CA SER A 179 21.48 -17.92 19.06
C SER A 179 22.00 -16.52 19.44
N ILE A 180 21.12 -15.61 19.84
CA ILE A 180 21.49 -14.28 20.35
C ILE A 180 22.23 -14.39 21.68
N LEU A 181 21.71 -15.18 22.62
CA LEU A 181 22.31 -15.37 23.94
C LEU A 181 23.74 -15.91 23.83
N GLU A 182 23.93 -16.95 23.02
CA GLU A 182 25.23 -17.57 22.78
C GLU A 182 26.22 -16.58 22.16
N THR A 183 25.80 -15.88 21.10
CA THR A 183 26.68 -14.94 20.37
C THR A 183 27.07 -13.73 21.21
N ARG A 184 26.17 -13.23 22.06
CA ARG A 184 26.41 -12.03 22.89
C ARG A 184 26.92 -12.34 24.30
N GLY A 185 26.96 -13.63 24.70
CA GLY A 185 27.27 -14.03 26.07
C GLY A 185 26.25 -13.51 27.09
N TRP A 186 24.98 -13.38 26.68
CA TRP A 186 23.92 -12.81 27.49
C TRP A 186 23.17 -13.86 28.30
N THR A 187 22.63 -13.44 29.44
CA THR A 187 21.62 -14.22 30.17
C THR A 187 20.22 -13.92 29.63
N PRO A 188 19.22 -14.81 29.84
CA PRO A 188 17.84 -14.53 29.49
C PRO A 188 17.32 -13.21 30.09
N ALA A 189 17.73 -12.85 31.31
CA ALA A 189 17.36 -11.59 31.94
C ALA A 189 17.88 -10.37 31.18
N MET A 190 19.18 -10.39 30.81
CA MET A 190 19.79 -9.31 30.02
C MET A 190 19.10 -9.13 28.66
N MET A 191 18.69 -10.23 28.02
CA MET A 191 17.95 -10.15 26.76
C MET A 191 16.57 -9.51 26.94
N LYS A 192 15.85 -9.82 28.02
CA LYS A 192 14.55 -9.19 28.34
C LYS A 192 14.71 -7.68 28.53
N ASP A 193 15.69 -7.27 29.32
CA ASP A 193 15.94 -5.87 29.62
C ASP A 193 16.34 -5.11 28.34
N ALA A 194 17.28 -5.66 27.56
CA ALA A 194 17.69 -5.07 26.28
C ALA A 194 16.53 -4.95 25.29
N ALA A 195 15.71 -5.99 25.14
CA ALA A 195 14.55 -5.95 24.24
C ALA A 195 13.54 -4.89 24.68
N ARG A 196 13.26 -4.80 25.98
CA ARG A 196 12.36 -3.78 26.55
C ARG A 196 12.89 -2.38 26.30
N ASP A 197 14.16 -2.12 26.59
CA ASP A 197 14.78 -0.80 26.44
C ASP A 197 14.78 -0.36 24.97
N LEU A 198 15.07 -1.29 24.04
CA LEU A 198 14.99 -1.03 22.60
C LEU A 198 13.56 -0.68 22.17
N ILE A 199 12.55 -1.41 22.64
CA ILE A 199 11.14 -1.10 22.34
C ILE A 199 10.74 0.29 22.87
N LEU A 200 11.16 0.65 24.08
CA LEU A 200 10.89 1.97 24.68
C LEU A 200 11.61 3.10 23.93
N SER A 201 12.85 2.86 23.50
CA SER A 201 13.60 3.78 22.64
C SER A 201 12.89 4.03 21.31
N ARG A 202 12.37 2.97 20.67
CA ARG A 202 11.58 3.07 19.41
C ARG A 202 10.27 3.85 19.60
N LEU A 203 9.58 3.67 20.73
CA LEU A 203 8.40 4.48 21.12
C LEU A 203 8.76 5.94 21.34
N THR A 204 9.88 6.20 22.01
CA THR A 204 10.36 7.57 22.25
C THR A 204 10.69 8.25 20.93
N LYS A 205 11.42 7.57 20.04
CA LYS A 205 11.74 8.07 18.68
C LYS A 205 10.49 8.39 17.88
N GLY A 206 9.46 7.53 17.90
CA GLY A 206 8.20 7.77 17.19
C GLY A 206 7.26 8.78 17.86
N SER A 207 7.53 9.15 19.11
CA SER A 207 6.75 10.16 19.84
C SER A 207 7.39 11.56 19.78
N GLY A 208 8.60 11.69 19.24
CA GLY A 208 9.32 12.96 19.20
C GLY A 208 8.67 13.96 18.26
N ASP A 209 8.41 15.16 18.77
CA ASP A 209 8.01 16.31 17.95
C ASP A 209 9.26 16.99 17.43
N LEU A 210 9.44 17.03 16.11
CA LEU A 210 10.58 17.70 15.49
C LEU A 210 10.26 19.16 15.22
N THR A 211 11.30 19.99 15.25
CA THR A 211 11.23 21.43 14.97
C THR A 211 12.35 21.81 14.01
N ASP A 212 12.15 22.89 13.25
CA ASP A 212 13.11 23.44 12.29
C ASP A 212 13.55 22.42 11.22
N LYS A 213 12.61 21.58 10.77
CA LYS A 213 12.85 20.57 9.72
C LYS A 213 12.09 20.87 8.44
N CYS A 214 12.72 20.59 7.31
CA CYS A 214 12.06 20.49 6.01
C CYS A 214 11.78 19.02 5.66
N PHE A 215 10.50 18.67 5.55
CA PHE A 215 10.04 17.34 5.16
C PHE A 215 9.67 17.33 3.67
N LEU A 216 10.17 16.34 2.95
CA LEU A 216 9.64 15.92 1.67
C LEU A 216 8.94 14.56 1.85
N HIS A 217 7.62 14.61 1.88
CA HIS A 217 6.76 13.44 2.01
C HIS A 217 6.52 12.85 0.62
N THR A 218 6.89 11.59 0.38
CA THR A 218 6.70 10.98 -0.96
C THR A 218 5.80 9.76 -0.93
N GLY A 219 4.91 9.66 -1.92
CA GLY A 219 4.03 8.52 -2.13
C GLY A 219 4.01 8.06 -3.59
N PRO A 220 3.98 6.74 -3.87
CA PRO A 220 3.79 6.24 -5.22
C PRO A 220 2.50 6.74 -5.88
N HIS A 221 1.38 6.67 -5.14
CA HIS A 221 0.05 7.14 -5.52
C HIS A 221 -0.52 8.09 -4.46
N HIS A 222 -1.58 8.82 -4.82
CA HIS A 222 -2.09 9.93 -4.02
C HIS A 222 -2.57 9.49 -2.62
N ASP A 223 -3.13 8.29 -2.47
CA ASP A 223 -3.62 7.79 -1.18
C ASP A 223 -2.53 7.23 -0.25
N ASP A 224 -1.32 7.01 -0.75
CA ASP A 224 -0.28 6.25 -0.05
C ASP A 224 0.27 6.99 1.17
N ILE A 225 0.43 8.32 1.09
CA ILE A 225 0.94 9.12 2.22
C ILE A 225 -0.09 9.10 3.36
N LEU A 226 -1.36 9.34 3.02
CA LEU A 226 -2.45 9.38 3.99
C LEU A 226 -2.65 8.01 4.66
N LEU A 227 -2.79 6.95 3.85
CA LEU A 227 -3.04 5.60 4.36
C LEU A 227 -1.82 5.00 5.06
N GLY A 228 -0.62 5.34 4.59
CA GLY A 228 0.62 4.76 5.09
C GLY A 228 1.06 5.31 6.44
N TYR A 229 1.04 6.63 6.65
CA TYR A 229 1.64 7.21 7.86
C TYR A 229 1.13 8.59 8.30
N LEU A 230 -0.06 9.02 7.87
CA LEU A 230 -0.70 10.27 8.35
C LEU A 230 -0.64 10.48 9.88
N PRO A 231 -0.79 9.45 10.74
CA PRO A 231 -0.65 9.63 12.19
C PRO A 231 0.66 10.29 12.62
N SER A 232 1.78 10.02 11.94
CA SER A 232 3.05 10.69 12.22
C SER A 232 3.00 12.17 11.79
N ILE A 233 2.47 12.44 10.59
CA ILE A 233 2.36 13.79 10.02
C ILE A 233 1.51 14.71 10.91
N ILE A 234 0.37 14.24 11.43
CA ILE A 234 -0.54 15.00 12.31
C ILE A 234 0.18 15.64 13.50
N HIS A 235 1.25 15.03 13.98
CA HIS A 235 2.07 15.57 15.05
C HIS A 235 3.09 16.58 14.54
N GLN A 236 3.79 16.25 13.45
CA GLN A 236 4.87 17.08 12.92
C GLN A 236 4.39 18.41 12.34
N VAL A 237 3.19 18.46 11.73
CA VAL A 237 2.61 19.68 11.15
C VAL A 237 2.17 20.72 12.19
N ARG A 238 2.17 20.36 13.48
CA ARG A 238 1.82 21.30 14.57
C ARG A 238 2.93 22.29 14.88
N SER A 239 4.18 21.95 14.53
CA SER A 239 5.28 22.88 14.65
C SER A 239 5.24 23.89 13.52
N ALA A 240 5.05 25.16 13.85
CA ALA A 240 5.06 26.25 12.88
C ALA A 240 6.43 26.49 12.23
N THR A 241 7.51 25.92 12.76
CA THR A 241 8.86 26.06 12.19
C THR A 241 9.23 24.94 11.22
N ASN A 242 8.41 23.89 11.14
CA ASN A 242 8.59 22.85 10.13
C ASN A 242 8.03 23.31 8.78
N ARG A 243 8.68 22.87 7.70
CA ARG A 243 8.19 23.02 6.32
C ARG A 243 7.85 21.64 5.77
N HIS A 244 6.71 21.52 5.09
CA HIS A 244 6.21 20.25 4.58
C HIS A 244 5.92 20.38 3.09
N HIS A 245 6.46 19.46 2.30
CA HIS A 245 6.15 19.28 0.89
C HIS A 245 5.65 17.86 0.67
N PHE A 246 4.59 17.69 -0.11
CA PHE A 246 3.96 16.40 -0.40
C PHE A 246 4.12 16.13 -1.88
N ALA A 247 4.68 14.98 -2.23
CA ALA A 247 4.98 14.63 -3.61
C ALA A 247 4.42 13.25 -3.95
N VAL A 248 3.58 13.22 -4.97
CA VAL A 248 3.05 12.00 -5.55
C VAL A 248 3.77 11.70 -6.85
N MET A 249 4.30 10.49 -6.96
CA MET A 249 5.23 10.12 -8.02
C MET A 249 4.50 9.76 -9.30
N THR A 250 3.35 9.09 -9.22
CA THR A 250 2.57 8.70 -10.40
C THR A 250 1.24 9.42 -10.48
N SER A 251 0.61 9.40 -11.65
CA SER A 251 -0.72 10.00 -11.88
C SER A 251 -1.86 9.18 -11.26
N GLY A 252 -1.65 7.91 -10.91
CA GLY A 252 -2.65 7.06 -10.26
C GLY A 252 -3.93 6.80 -11.08
N PHE A 253 -3.94 7.14 -12.38
CA PHE A 253 -5.15 7.08 -13.21
C PHE A 253 -5.75 5.68 -13.32
N THR A 254 -4.96 4.62 -13.16
CA THR A 254 -5.46 3.23 -13.27
C THR A 254 -6.47 2.89 -12.18
N SER A 255 -6.46 3.64 -11.07
CA SER A 255 -7.37 3.46 -9.94
C SER A 255 -8.71 4.19 -10.11
N VAL A 256 -8.89 4.98 -11.18
CA VAL A 256 -10.09 5.80 -11.38
C VAL A 256 -11.08 5.07 -12.29
N PRO A 257 -12.29 4.73 -11.81
CA PRO A 257 -13.29 4.05 -12.61
C PRO A 257 -13.83 4.92 -13.74
N ASN A 258 -14.14 4.29 -14.88
CA ASN A 258 -14.81 4.96 -16.01
C ASN A 258 -16.19 5.51 -15.63
N SER A 259 -16.92 4.82 -14.76
CA SER A 259 -18.21 5.29 -14.21
C SER A 259 -18.08 6.59 -13.41
N TYR A 260 -16.97 6.77 -12.68
CA TYR A 260 -16.70 8.01 -11.97
C TYR A 260 -16.54 9.18 -12.95
N ILE A 261 -15.72 8.98 -14.00
CA ILE A 261 -15.50 10.02 -15.02
C ILE A 261 -16.80 10.37 -15.73
N GLN A 262 -17.59 9.38 -16.13
CA GLN A 262 -18.91 9.62 -16.72
C GLN A 262 -19.79 10.49 -15.82
N ARG A 263 -19.86 10.19 -14.52
CA ARG A 263 -20.65 10.97 -13.57
C ARG A 263 -20.17 12.43 -13.51
N VAL A 264 -18.88 12.66 -13.23
CA VAL A 264 -18.37 14.03 -13.04
C VAL A 264 -18.38 14.86 -14.32
N VAL A 265 -18.27 14.22 -15.50
CA VAL A 265 -18.42 14.91 -16.79
C VAL A 265 -19.89 15.29 -17.03
N ASN A 266 -20.86 14.43 -16.72
CA ASN A 266 -22.28 14.81 -16.78
C ASN A 266 -22.60 15.96 -15.81
N ASP A 267 -22.12 15.88 -14.56
CA ASP A 267 -22.28 16.97 -13.58
C ASP A 267 -21.64 18.29 -14.08
N ALA A 268 -20.55 18.21 -14.84
CA ALA A 268 -19.89 19.37 -15.42
C ALA A 268 -20.66 19.95 -16.62
N LEU A 269 -21.24 19.10 -17.48
CA LEU A 269 -22.15 19.51 -18.55
C LEU A 269 -23.39 20.24 -18.00
N GLU A 270 -23.98 19.71 -16.93
CA GLU A 270 -25.08 20.39 -16.23
C GLU A 270 -24.64 21.73 -15.64
N TYR A 271 -23.42 21.81 -15.11
CA TYR A 271 -22.89 23.06 -14.57
C TYR A 271 -22.64 24.12 -15.65
N LEU A 272 -22.33 23.77 -16.91
CA LEU A 272 -22.13 24.74 -18.00
C LEU A 272 -23.37 25.61 -18.27
N ILE A 273 -24.57 25.09 -18.01
CA ILE A 273 -25.82 25.84 -18.16
C ILE A 273 -26.29 26.52 -16.87
N HIS A 274 -25.56 26.33 -15.76
CA HIS A 274 -25.89 26.89 -14.46
C HIS A 274 -25.50 28.38 -14.37
N TRP A 275 -26.28 29.17 -13.64
CA TRP A 275 -26.06 30.62 -13.52
C TRP A 275 -24.70 30.99 -12.90
N ASP A 276 -24.19 30.17 -11.98
CA ASP A 276 -22.87 30.36 -11.34
C ASP A 276 -21.73 30.20 -12.35
N PHE A 277 -21.83 29.24 -13.29
CA PHE A 277 -20.86 29.10 -14.36
C PHE A 277 -20.82 30.36 -15.21
N LYS A 278 -21.98 30.83 -15.69
CA LYS A 278 -22.08 32.04 -16.51
C LYS A 278 -21.44 33.24 -15.81
N LYS A 279 -21.75 33.46 -14.54
CA LYS A 279 -21.19 34.55 -13.73
C LYS A 279 -19.65 34.46 -13.63
N ARG A 280 -19.12 33.26 -13.37
CA ARG A 280 -17.66 33.03 -13.25
C ARG A 280 -16.95 33.14 -14.59
N TRP A 281 -17.58 32.65 -15.66
CA TRP A 281 -17.06 32.77 -17.02
C TRP A 281 -16.92 34.24 -17.42
N GLU A 282 -17.98 35.04 -17.23
CA GLU A 282 -17.99 36.47 -17.52
C GLU A 282 -16.98 37.26 -16.67
N SER A 283 -16.67 36.79 -15.45
CA SER A 283 -15.65 37.41 -14.60
C SER A 283 -14.20 37.01 -14.96
N GLY A 284 -14.00 36.16 -15.98
CA GLY A 284 -12.68 35.63 -16.32
C GLY A 284 -12.11 34.63 -15.31
N TYR A 285 -12.96 33.95 -14.52
CA TYR A 285 -12.51 32.99 -13.52
C TYR A 285 -11.64 31.87 -14.10
N PHE A 286 -12.07 31.31 -15.25
CA PHE A 286 -11.41 30.16 -15.88
C PHE A 286 -10.09 30.51 -16.58
N THR A 287 -9.69 31.79 -16.62
CA THR A 287 -8.42 32.25 -17.19
C THR A 287 -7.42 32.72 -16.12
N LEU A 288 -7.77 32.61 -14.83
CA LEU A 288 -6.85 32.91 -13.73
C LEU A 288 -5.67 31.90 -13.69
N PRO A 289 -4.53 32.27 -13.07
CA PRO A 289 -3.39 31.36 -12.92
C PRO A 289 -3.78 30.04 -12.26
N HIS A 290 -3.23 28.93 -12.78
CA HIS A 290 -3.64 27.58 -12.39
C HIS A 290 -3.52 27.35 -10.87
N ASP A 291 -2.41 27.77 -10.25
CA ASP A 291 -2.18 27.55 -8.82
C ASP A 291 -3.24 28.24 -7.96
N ARG A 292 -3.62 29.47 -8.31
CA ARG A 292 -4.68 30.21 -7.62
C ARG A 292 -6.02 29.46 -7.66
N LEU A 293 -6.35 28.87 -8.81
CA LEU A 293 -7.58 28.12 -9.01
C LEU A 293 -7.57 26.76 -8.29
N ARG A 294 -6.42 26.08 -8.21
CA ARG A 294 -6.28 24.85 -7.41
C ARG A 294 -6.62 25.10 -5.95
N VAL A 295 -6.02 26.15 -5.39
CA VAL A 295 -6.23 26.55 -3.99
C VAL A 295 -7.69 26.93 -3.75
N GLN A 296 -8.26 27.76 -4.62
CA GLN A 296 -9.64 28.20 -4.45
C GLN A 296 -10.63 27.04 -4.49
N ASP A 297 -10.51 26.09 -5.42
CA ASP A 297 -11.44 24.97 -5.48
C ASP A 297 -11.29 24.01 -4.30
N ALA A 298 -10.07 23.81 -3.79
CA ALA A 298 -9.89 23.01 -2.59
C ALA A 298 -10.61 23.64 -1.39
N HIS A 299 -10.44 24.95 -1.17
CA HIS A 299 -11.14 25.67 -0.10
C HIS A 299 -12.65 25.69 -0.29
N ASP A 300 -13.15 25.98 -1.49
CA ASP A 300 -14.59 26.00 -1.78
C ASP A 300 -15.21 24.60 -1.59
N PHE A 301 -14.49 23.54 -1.96
CA PHE A 301 -14.93 22.16 -1.74
C PHE A 301 -15.03 21.86 -0.24
N LEU A 302 -13.99 22.18 0.54
CA LEU A 302 -13.99 21.96 1.99
C LEU A 302 -15.06 22.80 2.71
N ASN A 303 -15.33 24.02 2.24
CA ASN A 303 -16.46 24.80 2.72
C ASN A 303 -17.79 24.08 2.48
N GLY A 304 -17.97 23.46 1.30
CA GLY A 304 -19.10 22.60 1.00
C GLY A 304 -19.21 21.38 1.92
N VAL A 305 -18.08 20.78 2.29
CA VAL A 305 -18.05 19.67 3.28
C VAL A 305 -18.51 20.17 4.64
N VAL A 306 -17.96 21.28 5.14
CA VAL A 306 -18.28 21.83 6.46
C VAL A 306 -19.74 22.32 6.53
N SER A 307 -20.26 22.87 5.44
CA SER A 307 -21.66 23.30 5.34
C SER A 307 -22.62 22.16 4.99
N ASN A 308 -22.13 20.93 4.86
CA ASN A 308 -22.90 19.75 4.43
C ASN A 308 -23.70 19.99 3.13
N SER A 309 -23.10 20.67 2.16
CA SER A 309 -23.69 20.98 0.85
C SER A 309 -23.03 20.15 -0.23
N GLU A 310 -23.76 19.17 -0.75
CA GLU A 310 -23.34 18.39 -1.91
C GLU A 310 -23.30 19.25 -3.18
N ASP A 311 -24.19 20.23 -3.32
CA ASP A 311 -24.25 21.09 -4.50
C ASP A 311 -22.98 21.96 -4.62
N ILE A 312 -22.47 22.48 -3.49
CA ILE A 312 -21.20 23.21 -3.48
C ILE A 312 -20.05 22.28 -3.87
N GLN A 313 -19.99 21.08 -3.29
CA GLN A 313 -18.96 20.09 -3.61
C GLN A 313 -19.00 19.70 -5.10
N LYS A 314 -20.19 19.39 -5.64
CA LYS A 314 -20.41 19.09 -7.06
C LYS A 314 -19.97 20.24 -7.95
N ALA A 315 -20.37 21.47 -7.65
CA ALA A 315 -19.93 22.64 -8.42
C ALA A 315 -18.40 22.81 -8.42
N CYS A 316 -17.71 22.53 -7.31
CA CYS A 316 -16.24 22.56 -7.26
C CYS A 316 -15.61 21.49 -8.15
N VAL A 317 -16.12 20.25 -8.08
CA VAL A 317 -15.68 19.15 -8.96
C VAL A 317 -15.93 19.50 -10.43
N SER A 318 -17.11 20.02 -10.77
CA SER A 318 -17.43 20.46 -12.13
C SER A 318 -16.48 21.54 -12.65
N ARG A 319 -16.12 22.54 -11.83
CA ARG A 319 -15.11 23.54 -12.20
C ARG A 319 -13.73 22.92 -12.45
N ARG A 320 -13.33 21.92 -11.65
CA ARG A 320 -12.07 21.18 -11.84
C ARG A 320 -12.09 20.39 -13.15
N VAL A 321 -13.17 19.68 -13.44
CA VAL A 321 -13.36 18.92 -14.68
C VAL A 321 -13.31 19.84 -15.90
N ILE A 322 -14.03 20.98 -15.87
CA ILE A 322 -14.02 21.96 -16.96
C ILE A 322 -12.59 22.42 -17.26
N ARG A 323 -11.81 22.78 -16.23
CA ARG A 323 -10.43 23.22 -16.44
C ARG A 323 -9.51 22.10 -16.91
N ALA A 324 -9.72 20.88 -16.44
CA ALA A 324 -8.98 19.73 -16.94
C ALA A 324 -9.26 19.52 -18.44
N VAL A 325 -10.52 19.62 -18.87
CA VAL A 325 -10.89 19.55 -20.29
C VAL A 325 -10.26 20.69 -21.08
N MET A 326 -10.30 21.93 -20.58
CA MET A 326 -9.63 23.07 -21.23
C MET A 326 -8.12 22.84 -21.40
N ASP A 327 -7.44 22.28 -20.40
CA ASP A 327 -6.00 22.01 -20.44
C ASP A 327 -5.64 20.83 -21.36
N ILE A 328 -6.46 19.77 -21.37
CA ILE A 328 -6.21 18.57 -22.19
C ILE A 328 -6.46 18.86 -23.68
N PHE A 329 -7.61 19.45 -24.00
CA PHE A 329 -8.06 19.64 -25.38
C PHE A 329 -7.75 21.03 -25.95
N GLY A 330 -7.24 21.95 -25.12
CA GLY A 330 -6.90 23.32 -25.54
C GLY A 330 -8.13 24.21 -25.77
N GLU A 331 -9.28 23.86 -25.17
CA GLU A 331 -10.55 24.55 -25.38
C GLU A 331 -10.57 25.95 -24.74
N LYS A 332 -11.15 26.90 -25.47
CA LYS A 332 -11.16 28.33 -25.09
C LYS A 332 -12.55 28.93 -24.93
N ASP A 333 -13.58 28.18 -25.30
CA ASP A 333 -14.96 28.62 -25.21
C ASP A 333 -15.89 27.50 -24.71
N PRO A 334 -17.09 27.84 -24.19
CA PRO A 334 -17.99 26.85 -23.61
C PRO A 334 -18.50 25.80 -24.61
N ALA A 335 -18.59 26.12 -25.91
CA ALA A 335 -19.10 25.19 -26.91
C ALA A 335 -18.06 24.10 -27.19
N GLY A 336 -16.79 24.47 -27.33
CA GLY A 336 -15.69 23.50 -27.46
C GLY A 336 -15.54 22.61 -26.21
N ILE A 337 -15.64 23.21 -25.01
CA ILE A 337 -15.65 22.45 -23.75
C ILE A 337 -16.78 21.40 -23.74
N GLN A 338 -17.98 21.78 -24.17
CA GLN A 338 -19.13 20.88 -24.25
C GLN A 338 -18.90 19.75 -25.27
N GLU A 339 -18.33 20.06 -26.44
CA GLU A 339 -18.02 19.06 -27.48
C GLU A 339 -16.98 18.05 -26.97
N SER A 340 -15.88 18.52 -26.39
CA SER A 340 -14.84 17.68 -25.79
C SER A 340 -15.39 16.79 -24.66
N MET A 341 -16.28 17.31 -23.81
CA MET A 341 -16.98 16.49 -22.81
C MET A 341 -17.91 15.43 -23.43
N GLY A 342 -18.59 15.76 -24.52
CA GLY A 342 -19.37 14.79 -25.30
C GLY A 342 -18.50 13.66 -25.83
N TRP A 343 -17.35 14.00 -26.43
CA TRP A 343 -16.37 13.02 -26.90
C TRP A 343 -15.87 12.11 -25.78
N ILE A 344 -15.53 12.66 -24.60
CA ILE A 344 -15.12 11.86 -23.43
C ILE A 344 -16.19 10.80 -23.08
N LEU A 345 -17.46 11.19 -23.04
CA LEU A 345 -18.55 10.28 -22.71
C LEU A 345 -18.70 9.17 -23.76
N ASP A 346 -18.59 9.51 -25.04
CA ASP A 346 -18.70 8.56 -26.14
C ASP A 346 -17.53 7.58 -26.19
N ASP A 347 -16.29 8.06 -26.00
CA ASP A 347 -15.10 7.22 -25.90
C ASP A 347 -15.25 6.20 -24.78
N ILE A 348 -15.56 6.65 -23.56
CA ILE A 348 -15.71 5.75 -22.40
C ILE A 348 -16.83 4.71 -22.62
N ARG A 349 -17.96 5.10 -23.22
CA ARG A 349 -19.08 4.18 -23.49
C ARG A 349 -18.76 3.13 -24.55
N SER A 350 -17.86 3.45 -25.48
CA SER A 350 -17.46 2.55 -26.56
C SER A 350 -16.48 1.45 -26.13
N ARG A 351 -15.76 1.65 -25.01
CA ARG A 351 -14.72 0.73 -24.51
C ARG A 351 -15.26 -0.48 -23.79
N HIS A 352 -14.53 -1.59 -23.87
CA HIS A 352 -14.81 -2.79 -23.10
C HIS A 352 -14.21 -2.72 -21.68
N PRO A 353 -14.81 -3.36 -20.66
CA PRO A 353 -14.22 -3.42 -19.33
C PRO A 353 -12.82 -4.03 -19.35
N GLY A 354 -11.84 -3.33 -18.75
CA GLY A 354 -10.44 -3.75 -18.72
C GLY A 354 -9.62 -3.34 -19.96
N GLU A 355 -10.22 -2.66 -20.93
CA GLU A 355 -9.50 -2.04 -22.04
C GLU A 355 -8.71 -0.81 -21.56
N LYS A 356 -7.50 -0.61 -22.11
CA LYS A 356 -6.64 0.54 -21.81
C LYS A 356 -7.31 1.82 -22.29
N ASP A 357 -7.39 2.86 -21.45
CA ASP A 357 -7.93 4.17 -21.83
C ASP A 357 -6.97 4.95 -22.75
N THR A 358 -7.47 5.91 -23.54
CA THR A 358 -6.62 6.87 -24.29
C THR A 358 -5.80 7.74 -23.35
N GLU A 359 -4.71 8.32 -23.86
CA GLU A 359 -3.86 9.24 -23.09
C GLU A 359 -4.65 10.43 -22.52
N ASP A 360 -5.60 10.98 -23.27
CA ASP A 360 -6.45 12.08 -22.80
C ASP A 360 -7.33 11.69 -21.61
N ILE A 361 -7.93 10.49 -21.66
CA ILE A 361 -8.74 9.96 -20.54
C ILE A 361 -7.85 9.61 -19.34
N GLN A 362 -6.66 9.04 -19.57
CA GLN A 362 -5.68 8.80 -18.50
C GLN A 362 -5.26 10.11 -17.83
N ARG A 363 -5.02 11.17 -18.61
CA ARG A 363 -4.67 12.50 -18.08
C ARG A 363 -5.82 13.10 -17.28
N LEU A 364 -7.06 13.02 -17.77
CA LEU A 364 -8.24 13.49 -17.03
C LEU A 364 -8.39 12.75 -15.69
N LYS A 365 -8.27 11.42 -15.70
CA LYS A 365 -8.30 10.58 -14.50
C LYS A 365 -7.19 10.95 -13.51
N GLY A 366 -5.98 11.16 -13.99
CA GLY A 366 -4.85 11.62 -13.19
C GLY A 366 -5.13 12.98 -12.54
N MET A 367 -5.63 13.95 -13.31
CA MET A 367 -5.99 15.28 -12.81
C MET A 367 -7.11 15.25 -11.75
N MET A 368 -7.97 14.23 -11.79
CA MET A 368 -8.94 14.01 -10.71
C MET A 368 -8.28 13.49 -9.43
N ARG A 369 -7.35 12.54 -9.52
CA ARG A 369 -6.56 12.08 -8.36
C ARG A 369 -5.73 13.21 -7.76
N GLU A 370 -5.16 14.08 -8.60
CA GLU A 370 -4.42 15.27 -8.15
C GLU A 370 -5.31 16.22 -7.34
N PHE A 371 -6.57 16.38 -7.73
CA PHE A 371 -7.53 17.18 -6.96
C PHE A 371 -7.83 16.55 -5.60
N GLU A 372 -7.99 15.23 -5.52
CA GLU A 372 -8.22 14.54 -4.24
C GLU A 372 -7.06 14.79 -3.26
N GLU A 373 -5.83 14.78 -3.77
CA GLU A 373 -4.64 15.06 -2.95
C GLU A 373 -4.54 16.53 -2.55
N ASP A 374 -4.92 17.45 -3.44
CA ASP A 374 -5.06 18.87 -3.11
C ASP A 374 -6.03 19.04 -1.91
N LEU A 375 -7.14 18.29 -1.89
CA LEU A 375 -8.12 18.32 -0.80
C LEU A 375 -7.56 17.78 0.52
N VAL A 376 -6.76 16.71 0.48
CA VAL A 376 -6.17 16.10 1.68
C VAL A 376 -5.28 17.10 2.40
N TRP A 377 -4.37 17.75 1.69
CA TRP A 377 -3.40 18.64 2.33
C TRP A 377 -3.98 20.02 2.64
N ALA A 378 -5.03 20.44 1.94
CA ALA A 378 -5.81 21.61 2.30
C ALA A 378 -6.48 21.50 3.69
N HIS A 379 -6.79 20.28 4.18
CA HIS A 379 -7.26 20.07 5.56
C HIS A 379 -6.25 20.55 6.62
N TYR A 380 -4.96 20.55 6.26
CA TYR A 380 -3.86 20.98 7.12
C TYR A 380 -3.37 22.39 6.77
N GLY A 381 -4.07 23.10 5.86
CA GLY A 381 -3.72 24.45 5.45
C GLY A 381 -2.58 24.52 4.44
N PHE A 382 -2.19 23.41 3.82
CA PHE A 382 -1.21 23.42 2.73
C PHE A 382 -1.92 23.68 1.41
N ASP A 383 -1.35 24.59 0.64
CA ASP A 383 -1.86 24.98 -0.67
C ASP A 383 -1.05 24.32 -1.80
N ALA A 384 -1.41 24.61 -3.06
CA ALA A 384 -0.86 23.96 -4.24
C ALA A 384 0.67 24.08 -4.39
N GLN A 385 1.33 25.08 -3.76
CA GLN A 385 2.79 25.23 -3.84
C GLN A 385 3.56 24.16 -3.04
N TYR A 386 2.89 23.51 -2.10
CA TYR A 386 3.46 22.45 -1.27
C TYR A 386 3.09 21.04 -1.75
N ILE A 387 2.31 20.92 -2.84
CA ILE A 387 1.75 19.65 -3.32
C ILE A 387 2.20 19.42 -4.76
N HIS A 388 3.01 18.39 -4.96
CA HIS A 388 3.78 18.13 -6.17
C HIS A 388 3.30 16.84 -6.84
N HIS A 389 2.91 16.92 -8.11
CA HIS A 389 2.41 15.78 -8.89
C HIS A 389 3.37 15.49 -10.05
N LEU A 390 4.23 14.49 -9.90
CA LEU A 390 5.41 14.31 -10.78
C LEU A 390 5.12 13.58 -12.08
N ARG A 391 4.04 12.77 -12.12
CA ARG A 391 3.63 11.99 -13.30
C ARG A 391 4.80 11.25 -13.97
N LEU A 392 5.55 10.46 -13.19
CA LEU A 392 6.71 9.72 -13.68
C LEU A 392 6.35 8.88 -14.94
N ALA A 393 7.21 8.97 -15.95
CA ALA A 393 6.95 8.53 -17.32
C ALA A 393 6.78 7.01 -17.47
N PHE A 394 7.33 6.21 -16.57
CA PHE A 394 7.17 4.74 -16.61
C PHE A 394 5.71 4.30 -16.35
N TYR A 395 4.87 5.17 -15.77
CA TYR A 395 3.50 4.84 -15.39
C TYR A 395 2.51 5.11 -16.55
N GLN A 396 2.43 4.15 -17.49
CA GLN A 396 1.65 4.28 -18.74
C GLN A 396 0.40 3.40 -18.80
N GLY A 397 0.09 2.67 -17.71
CA GLY A 397 -1.12 1.85 -17.62
C GLY A 397 -1.08 0.56 -18.44
N ASP A 398 0.12 0.09 -18.83
CA ASP A 398 0.30 -1.18 -19.51
C ASP A 398 0.22 -2.37 -18.54
N TYR A 399 -0.18 -3.54 -19.06
CA TYR A 399 -0.26 -4.79 -18.30
C TYR A 399 1.07 -5.15 -17.62
N PHE A 400 2.18 -4.84 -18.28
CA PHE A 400 3.51 -4.85 -17.69
C PHE A 400 3.98 -3.40 -17.59
N THR A 401 4.09 -2.88 -16.37
CA THR A 401 4.61 -1.53 -16.16
C THR A 401 6.08 -1.52 -16.61
N GLU A 402 6.52 -0.45 -17.26
CA GLU A 402 7.91 -0.30 -17.65
C GLU A 402 8.81 -0.11 -16.42
N ASP A 403 10.10 -0.42 -16.55
CA ASP A 403 11.08 -0.08 -15.51
C ASP A 403 11.43 1.42 -15.63
N PRO A 404 11.54 2.17 -14.51
CA PRO A 404 11.86 3.59 -14.54
C PRO A 404 13.25 3.85 -15.16
N THR A 405 13.34 4.90 -15.95
CA THR A 405 14.55 5.26 -16.72
C THR A 405 15.26 6.47 -16.12
N ARG A 406 16.61 6.48 -16.22
CA ARG A 406 17.41 7.62 -15.74
C ARG A 406 17.12 8.92 -16.49
N SER A 407 16.74 8.84 -17.76
CA SER A 407 16.52 10.00 -18.62
C SER A 407 15.15 10.65 -18.43
N ALA A 408 14.11 9.89 -18.09
CA ALA A 408 12.75 10.42 -18.00
C ALA A 408 12.26 10.57 -16.56
N ASP A 409 12.59 9.63 -15.66
CA ASP A 409 11.95 9.56 -14.34
C ASP A 409 12.77 10.20 -13.21
N ILE A 410 14.09 10.30 -13.39
CA ILE A 410 14.99 10.90 -12.37
C ILE A 410 15.02 12.43 -12.42
N PRO A 411 14.98 13.12 -13.58
CA PRO A 411 15.01 14.58 -13.61
C PRO A 411 13.90 15.27 -12.81
N PRO A 412 12.61 14.87 -12.87
CA PRO A 412 11.56 15.49 -12.04
C PRO A 412 11.83 15.37 -10.54
N ILE A 413 12.33 14.22 -10.08
CA ILE A 413 12.69 14.00 -8.68
C ILE A 413 13.86 14.91 -8.30
N ARG A 414 14.88 14.99 -9.15
CA ARG A 414 16.07 15.83 -8.92
C ARG A 414 15.72 17.31 -8.80
N GLU A 415 14.86 17.80 -9.68
CA GLU A 415 14.40 19.20 -9.68
C GLU A 415 13.65 19.52 -8.38
N LEU A 416 12.73 18.64 -7.96
CA LEU A 416 12.02 18.80 -6.69
C LEU A 416 12.96 18.79 -5.49
N PHE A 417 13.93 17.89 -5.44
CA PHE A 417 14.92 17.83 -4.35
C PHE A 417 15.77 19.10 -4.28
N ALA A 418 16.14 19.67 -5.43
CA ALA A 418 16.90 20.91 -5.51
C ALA A 418 16.12 22.12 -5.00
N ASP A 419 14.81 22.16 -5.25
CA ASP A 419 13.91 23.22 -4.76
C ASP A 419 13.65 23.08 -3.25
N VAL A 420 13.21 21.90 -2.81
CA VAL A 420 12.77 21.66 -1.44
C VAL A 420 13.95 21.61 -0.45
N ARG A 421 15.07 20.99 -0.86
CA ARG A 421 16.25 20.70 -0.01
C ARG A 421 15.86 20.05 1.34
N PRO A 422 15.22 18.86 1.33
CA PRO A 422 14.68 18.25 2.54
C PRO A 422 15.78 17.89 3.56
N ASP A 423 15.42 17.96 4.85
CA ASP A 423 16.15 17.32 5.95
C ASP A 423 15.65 15.89 6.17
N ILE A 424 14.36 15.67 5.95
CA ILE A 424 13.69 14.39 6.12
C ILE A 424 12.98 14.02 4.83
N LEU A 425 13.30 12.85 4.29
CA LEU A 425 12.61 12.24 3.17
C LEU A 425 11.75 11.09 3.67
N THR A 426 10.46 11.08 3.37
CA THR A 426 9.64 9.88 3.60
C THR A 426 9.40 9.15 2.30
N LEU A 427 9.29 7.82 2.33
CA LEU A 427 9.01 7.00 1.16
C LEU A 427 8.25 5.71 1.50
N ALA A 428 7.47 5.22 0.53
CA ALA A 428 6.90 3.87 0.61
C ALA A 428 8.03 2.86 0.46
N PHE A 429 8.27 2.06 1.50
CA PHE A 429 9.43 1.17 1.56
C PHE A 429 9.12 -0.26 1.09
N ASP A 430 7.96 -0.50 0.50
CA ASP A 430 7.37 -1.82 0.16
C ASP A 430 8.29 -2.75 -0.65
N PRO A 431 8.39 -4.06 -0.32
CA PRO A 431 9.14 -5.01 -1.13
C PRO A 431 8.51 -5.17 -2.52
N GLU A 432 9.32 -5.56 -3.48
CA GLU A 432 8.80 -5.98 -4.79
C GLU A 432 7.77 -7.12 -4.61
N ALA A 433 6.66 -7.03 -5.34
CA ALA A 433 5.53 -7.96 -5.27
C ALA A 433 4.83 -8.08 -3.89
N SER A 434 4.91 -7.05 -3.03
CA SER A 434 4.09 -6.97 -1.81
C SER A 434 2.78 -6.20 -1.99
N GLY A 435 2.56 -5.59 -3.15
CA GLY A 435 1.43 -4.73 -3.51
C GLY A 435 1.52 -4.37 -5.01
N PRO A 436 1.07 -3.19 -5.45
CA PRO A 436 1.30 -2.72 -6.81
C PRO A 436 2.81 -2.62 -7.11
N ASP A 437 3.24 -3.17 -8.26
CA ASP A 437 4.65 -3.13 -8.71
C ASP A 437 5.22 -1.70 -8.76
N THR A 438 4.34 -0.72 -9.01
CA THR A 438 4.60 0.71 -8.97
C THR A 438 5.31 1.18 -7.70
N HIS A 439 4.98 0.65 -6.51
CA HIS A 439 5.60 1.10 -5.26
C HIS A 439 7.10 0.86 -5.27
N TYR A 440 7.49 -0.35 -5.70
CA TYR A 440 8.88 -0.74 -5.76
C TYR A 440 9.64 0.03 -6.84
N LYS A 441 9.02 0.32 -7.99
CA LYS A 441 9.60 1.16 -9.05
C LYS A 441 9.83 2.59 -8.60
N VAL A 442 8.88 3.16 -7.86
CA VAL A 442 9.03 4.49 -7.25
C VAL A 442 10.17 4.49 -6.23
N LEU A 443 10.25 3.47 -5.36
CA LEU A 443 11.37 3.31 -4.43
C LEU A 443 12.72 3.26 -5.18
N GLN A 444 12.80 2.56 -6.30
CA GLN A 444 14.00 2.51 -7.15
C GLN A 444 14.33 3.86 -7.78
N ALA A 445 13.34 4.58 -8.31
CA ALA A 445 13.55 5.89 -8.92
C ALA A 445 14.09 6.90 -7.90
N ILE A 446 13.47 6.96 -6.71
CA ILE A 446 13.94 7.81 -5.60
C ILE A 446 15.36 7.40 -5.17
N THR A 447 15.60 6.11 -4.94
CA THR A 447 16.93 5.62 -4.52
C THR A 447 18.01 5.95 -5.57
N THR A 448 17.67 5.82 -6.85
CA THR A 448 18.57 6.15 -7.97
C THR A 448 18.94 7.63 -7.97
N HIS A 449 17.99 8.54 -7.69
CA HIS A 449 18.31 9.94 -7.53
C HIS A 449 19.23 10.18 -6.31
N LEU A 450 18.94 9.54 -5.17
CA LEU A 450 19.74 9.70 -3.95
C LEU A 450 21.19 9.23 -4.16
N GLU A 451 21.45 8.21 -4.97
CA GLU A 451 22.81 7.77 -5.35
C GLU A 451 23.62 8.89 -6.04
N GLU A 452 22.93 9.77 -6.80
CA GLU A 452 23.54 10.88 -7.55
C GLU A 452 23.84 12.09 -6.65
N LEU A 453 23.32 12.13 -5.42
CA LEU A 453 23.56 13.23 -4.49
C LEU A 453 25.01 13.25 -3.97
N PRO A 454 25.57 14.45 -3.71
CA PRO A 454 26.86 14.58 -3.03
C PRO A 454 26.87 13.82 -1.69
N PRO A 455 27.99 13.21 -1.27
CA PRO A 455 28.07 12.47 -0.01
C PRO A 455 27.67 13.28 1.23
N ALA A 456 27.92 14.59 1.23
CA ALA A 456 27.53 15.48 2.33
C ALA A 456 26.01 15.61 2.45
N ASP A 457 25.31 15.75 1.32
CA ASP A 457 23.84 15.87 1.29
C ASP A 457 23.17 14.55 1.66
N ARG A 458 23.71 13.42 1.17
CA ARG A 458 23.23 12.08 1.56
C ARG A 458 23.33 11.83 3.06
N LYS A 459 24.42 12.27 3.70
CA LYS A 459 24.63 12.10 5.15
C LYS A 459 23.74 13.00 5.99
N ARG A 460 23.28 14.13 5.45
CA ARG A 460 22.37 15.05 6.14
C ARG A 460 20.93 14.51 6.19
N LEU A 461 20.54 13.74 5.19
CA LEU A 461 19.16 13.27 5.01
C LEU A 461 18.81 12.13 5.99
N ASP A 462 17.74 12.31 6.77
CA ASP A 462 17.11 11.22 7.51
C ASP A 462 15.95 10.66 6.68
N ILE A 463 15.98 9.36 6.37
CA ILE A 463 15.04 8.72 5.45
C ILE A 463 14.05 7.87 6.23
N TRP A 464 12.77 8.18 6.13
CA TRP A 464 11.70 7.48 6.84
C TRP A 464 10.90 6.60 5.88
N GLY A 465 11.10 5.29 5.99
CA GLY A 465 10.30 4.29 5.30
C GLY A 465 9.01 3.99 6.04
N TYR A 466 7.88 4.12 5.36
CA TYR A 466 6.57 3.61 5.80
C TYR A 466 6.14 2.42 4.93
N ARG A 467 5.17 1.64 5.40
CA ARG A 467 4.52 0.61 4.58
C ARG A 467 3.08 1.01 4.32
N ASN A 468 2.55 0.61 3.18
CA ASN A 468 1.14 0.82 2.89
C ASN A 468 0.27 -0.37 3.35
N VAL A 469 -1.03 -0.35 3.08
CA VAL A 469 -1.99 -1.39 3.49
C VAL A 469 -1.66 -2.80 3.01
N TRP A 470 -0.81 -2.92 1.98
CA TRP A 470 -0.45 -4.19 1.34
C TRP A 470 0.64 -4.97 2.09
N TYR A 471 1.45 -4.28 2.89
CA TYR A 471 2.60 -4.89 3.56
C TYR A 471 2.82 -4.26 4.94
N ARG A 472 3.35 -5.03 5.89
CA ARG A 472 3.48 -4.58 7.28
C ARG A 472 4.87 -4.85 7.76
N PHE A 473 5.46 -3.88 8.45
CA PHE A 473 6.69 -4.15 9.18
C PHE A 473 6.43 -5.21 10.25
N HIS A 474 7.36 -6.14 10.37
CA HIS A 474 7.52 -6.83 11.65
C HIS A 474 7.97 -5.80 12.71
N PRO A 475 7.52 -5.88 13.98
CA PRO A 475 7.98 -4.95 15.03
C PRO A 475 9.50 -4.83 15.09
N GLY A 476 10.21 -5.97 15.00
CA GLY A 476 11.68 -5.99 14.95
C GLY A 476 12.32 -5.22 13.78
N GLU A 477 11.62 -5.06 12.65
CA GLU A 477 12.10 -4.31 11.46
C GLU A 477 11.84 -2.81 11.57
N ALA A 478 10.85 -2.39 12.35
CA ALA A 478 10.56 -0.99 12.55
C ALA A 478 11.39 -0.45 13.72
N ASN A 479 12.05 0.68 13.54
CA ASN A 479 12.84 1.34 14.58
C ASN A 479 12.20 2.64 15.09
N MET A 480 10.96 2.89 14.69
CA MET A 480 10.14 4.01 15.14
C MET A 480 8.70 3.53 15.34
N TYR A 481 8.19 3.67 16.56
CA TYR A 481 6.83 3.28 16.92
C TYR A 481 6.04 4.54 17.27
N VAL A 482 5.14 4.95 16.37
CA VAL A 482 4.35 6.17 16.52
C VAL A 482 3.05 5.83 17.25
N PRO A 483 2.80 6.38 18.46
CA PRO A 483 1.55 6.14 19.17
C PRO A 483 0.37 6.84 18.50
N VAL A 484 -0.70 6.08 18.25
CA VAL A 484 -1.90 6.55 17.55
C VAL A 484 -3.11 6.50 18.46
N SER A 485 -3.83 7.61 18.55
CA SER A 485 -5.07 7.74 19.32
C SER A 485 -6.30 7.41 18.48
N ILE A 486 -7.45 7.19 19.15
CA ILE A 486 -8.75 7.06 18.46
C ILE A 486 -9.05 8.30 17.59
N ASN A 487 -8.72 9.50 18.09
CA ASN A 487 -8.92 10.74 17.34
C ASN A 487 -8.12 10.75 16.03
N SER A 488 -6.85 10.34 16.08
CA SER A 488 -6.00 10.25 14.88
C SER A 488 -6.57 9.23 13.87
N MET A 489 -7.06 8.08 14.35
CA MET A 489 -7.72 7.08 13.50
C MET A 489 -9.03 7.60 12.89
N ALA A 490 -9.82 8.37 13.64
CA ALA A 490 -11.04 8.99 13.14
C ALA A 490 -10.74 10.02 12.03
N VAL A 491 -9.68 10.82 12.20
CA VAL A 491 -9.21 11.79 11.19
C VAL A 491 -8.79 11.10 9.89
N ILE A 492 -8.04 9.99 9.95
CA ILE A 492 -7.68 9.21 8.75
C ILE A 492 -8.93 8.83 7.97
N ASN A 493 -9.92 8.24 8.65
CA ASN A 493 -11.13 7.77 8.01
C ASN A 493 -12.00 8.91 7.47
N TYR A 494 -12.10 10.01 8.21
CA TYR A 494 -12.87 11.17 7.79
C TYR A 494 -12.27 11.82 6.54
N ILE A 495 -10.95 12.10 6.55
CA ILE A 495 -10.26 12.71 5.42
C ILE A 495 -10.33 11.77 4.20
N PHE A 496 -10.12 10.47 4.39
CA PHE A 496 -10.20 9.51 3.29
C PHE A 496 -11.58 9.50 2.61
N LYS A 497 -12.67 9.38 3.40
CA LYS A 497 -14.05 9.37 2.89
C LYS A 497 -14.48 10.71 2.29
N THR A 498 -13.86 11.81 2.73
CA THR A 498 -14.17 13.15 2.22
C THR A 498 -13.43 13.46 0.93
N CYS A 499 -12.13 13.14 0.85
CA CYS A 499 -11.25 13.64 -0.20
C CYS A 499 -11.08 12.69 -1.38
N TYR A 500 -10.98 11.38 -1.15
CA TYR A 500 -10.72 10.43 -2.24
C TYR A 500 -12.04 9.98 -2.88
N LEU A 501 -12.69 10.89 -3.61
CA LEU A 501 -13.98 10.71 -4.29
C LEU A 501 -14.05 9.51 -5.25
N THR A 502 -12.93 9.14 -5.84
CA THR A 502 -12.72 8.01 -6.75
C THR A 502 -12.47 6.72 -5.99
N GLN A 503 -11.99 6.78 -4.74
CA GLN A 503 -11.57 5.61 -3.96
C GLN A 503 -12.52 5.24 -2.83
N ARG A 504 -13.25 6.21 -2.26
CA ARG A 504 -14.07 6.01 -1.07
C ARG A 504 -15.22 5.03 -1.26
N ASP A 505 -15.80 5.03 -2.47
CA ASP A 505 -16.93 4.21 -2.88
C ASP A 505 -16.49 3.04 -3.76
N ALA A 506 -15.21 3.01 -4.13
CA ALA A 506 -14.66 1.91 -4.87
C ALA A 506 -14.49 0.73 -3.92
N SER A 507 -15.15 -0.37 -4.26
CA SER A 507 -14.92 -1.67 -3.66
C SER A 507 -13.49 -2.10 -4.00
N PHE A 508 -12.51 -1.61 -3.26
CA PHE A 508 -11.13 -1.93 -3.55
C PHE A 508 -10.82 -3.34 -3.06
N PRO A 509 -10.25 -4.18 -3.92
CA PRO A 509 -10.02 -5.58 -3.62
C PRO A 509 -8.77 -5.79 -2.77
N SER A 510 -8.76 -5.32 -1.51
CA SER A 510 -7.87 -5.95 -0.54
C SER A 510 -8.48 -7.28 -0.14
N HIS A 511 -7.82 -8.39 -0.46
CA HIS A 511 -8.26 -9.72 -0.02
C HIS A 511 -8.39 -9.84 1.52
N GLU A 512 -7.89 -8.87 2.29
CA GLU A 512 -7.97 -8.86 3.75
C GLU A 512 -9.20 -8.14 4.31
N HIS A 513 -9.86 -7.25 3.54
CA HIS A 513 -11.02 -6.47 4.02
C HIS A 513 -11.94 -6.03 2.88
N GLU A 514 -13.24 -6.27 3.06
CA GLU A 514 -14.30 -5.74 2.21
C GLU A 514 -14.80 -4.40 2.78
N GLY A 515 -14.26 -3.30 2.25
CA GLY A 515 -14.56 -1.94 2.69
C GLY A 515 -13.45 -0.95 2.32
N PRO A 516 -13.57 0.33 2.70
CA PRO A 516 -12.59 1.36 2.34
C PRO A 516 -11.22 1.11 2.99
N PHE A 517 -10.14 1.49 2.30
CA PHE A 517 -8.77 1.30 2.80
C PHE A 517 -8.51 1.98 4.15
N SER A 518 -9.18 3.09 4.46
CA SER A 518 -9.07 3.73 5.77
C SER A 518 -9.47 2.82 6.93
N GLU A 519 -10.47 1.96 6.75
CA GLU A 519 -10.89 0.99 7.77
C GLU A 519 -9.87 -0.14 7.91
N LEU A 520 -9.26 -0.57 6.80
CA LEU A 520 -8.15 -1.52 6.84
C LEU A 520 -6.94 -0.92 7.58
N VAL A 521 -6.57 0.34 7.31
CA VAL A 521 -5.51 1.04 8.04
C VAL A 521 -5.79 1.05 9.55
N GLN A 522 -7.02 1.38 9.97
CA GLN A 522 -7.38 1.34 11.40
C GLN A 522 -7.17 -0.04 12.02
N ARG A 523 -7.57 -1.12 11.33
CA ARG A 523 -7.34 -2.49 11.81
C ARG A 523 -5.85 -2.79 11.95
N ILE A 524 -5.04 -2.42 10.96
CA ILE A 524 -3.59 -2.61 10.99
C ILE A 524 -2.97 -1.89 12.19
N LEU A 525 -3.35 -0.64 12.43
CA LEU A 525 -2.84 0.14 13.55
C LEU A 525 -3.21 -0.51 14.89
N VAL A 526 -4.45 -1.02 15.03
CA VAL A 526 -4.90 -1.74 16.22
C VAL A 526 -4.14 -3.05 16.40
N GLU A 527 -3.93 -3.83 15.33
CA GLU A 527 -3.14 -5.07 15.37
C GLU A 527 -1.70 -4.81 15.82
N GLN A 528 -1.04 -3.78 15.28
CA GLN A 528 0.31 -3.37 15.69
C GLN A 528 0.34 -2.94 17.16
N PHE A 529 -0.72 -2.26 17.63
CA PHE A 529 -0.86 -1.95 19.05
C PHE A 529 -1.03 -3.20 19.91
N GLN A 530 -1.83 -4.19 19.47
CA GLN A 530 -1.97 -5.44 20.20
C GLN A 530 -0.61 -6.14 20.38
N MET A 531 0.25 -6.09 19.36
CA MET A 531 1.59 -6.68 19.46
C MET A 531 2.41 -6.03 20.59
N LEU A 532 2.46 -4.70 20.66
CA LEU A 532 3.18 -4.01 21.74
C LEU A 532 2.46 -4.11 23.09
N ARG A 533 1.13 -4.19 23.10
CA ARG A 533 0.34 -4.40 24.33
C ARG A 533 0.64 -5.75 24.95
N THR A 534 0.76 -6.80 24.14
CA THR A 534 1.21 -8.11 24.60
C THR A 534 2.64 -8.04 25.11
N ALA A 535 3.56 -7.41 24.37
CA ALA A 535 4.99 -7.37 24.70
C ALA A 535 5.34 -6.56 25.96
N LEU A 536 4.69 -5.41 26.18
CA LEU A 536 4.95 -4.52 27.32
C LEU A 536 4.01 -4.76 28.50
N GLY A 537 2.91 -5.48 28.28
CA GLY A 537 1.85 -5.70 29.24
C GLY A 537 0.86 -4.53 29.33
N PRO A 538 -0.41 -4.78 29.73
CA PRO A 538 -1.47 -3.78 29.76
C PRO A 538 -1.20 -2.63 30.76
N GLU A 539 -0.61 -2.93 31.92
CA GLU A 539 -0.33 -1.93 32.97
C GLU A 539 0.62 -0.83 32.50
N PHE A 540 1.57 -1.15 31.60
CA PHE A 540 2.45 -0.15 30.98
C PHE A 540 1.65 0.95 30.31
N TRP A 541 0.56 0.61 29.62
CA TRP A 541 -0.28 1.55 28.88
C TRP A 541 -1.25 2.28 29.81
N TYR A 542 -1.92 1.57 30.71
CA TYR A 542 -2.95 2.17 31.58
C TYR A 542 -2.40 3.16 32.59
N ARG A 543 -1.21 2.89 33.13
CA ARG A 543 -0.57 3.71 34.17
C ARG A 543 0.62 4.51 33.65
N HIS A 544 0.80 4.60 32.33
CA HIS A 544 1.91 5.39 31.77
C HIS A 544 1.83 6.83 32.26
N GLN A 545 2.97 7.46 32.57
CA GLN A 545 3.01 8.84 33.08
C GLN A 545 2.50 9.85 32.04
N THR A 546 2.84 9.63 30.77
CA THR A 546 2.42 10.47 29.63
C THR A 546 0.98 10.20 29.18
N PRO A 547 0.09 11.22 29.12
CA PRO A 547 -1.28 11.06 28.62
C PRO A 547 -1.37 10.51 27.20
N ARG A 548 -0.45 10.90 26.30
CA ARG A 548 -0.38 10.41 24.91
C ARG A 548 -0.30 8.89 24.83
N LEU A 549 0.56 8.27 25.65
CA LEU A 549 0.73 6.83 25.70
C LEU A 549 -0.48 6.15 26.35
N ARG A 550 -1.10 6.75 27.38
CA ARG A 550 -2.36 6.24 27.93
C ARG A 550 -3.53 6.26 26.93
N ALA A 551 -3.56 7.27 26.05
CA ALA A 551 -4.59 7.42 25.02
C ALA A 551 -4.33 6.59 23.75
N THR A 552 -3.23 5.83 23.70
CA THR A 552 -2.84 5.05 22.53
C THR A 552 -3.76 3.84 22.38
N GLN A 553 -4.32 3.69 21.18
CA GLN A 553 -5.18 2.56 20.79
C GLN A 553 -4.76 1.96 19.44
N GLY A 554 -3.78 2.58 18.77
CA GLY A 554 -3.11 2.07 17.58
C GLY A 554 -1.61 2.38 17.67
N ILE A 555 -0.80 1.61 16.95
CA ILE A 555 0.62 1.91 16.75
C ILE A 555 0.86 1.93 15.25
N LEU A 556 1.64 2.90 14.81
CA LEU A 556 2.18 2.95 13.46
C LEU A 556 3.66 2.59 13.51
N PHE A 557 4.03 1.49 12.87
CA PHE A 557 5.42 1.09 12.69
C PHE A 557 6.05 1.78 11.48
N MET A 558 7.21 2.42 11.71
CA MET A 558 8.03 3.07 10.69
C MET A 558 9.51 2.71 10.86
N ARG A 559 10.29 2.94 9.81
CA ARG A 559 11.75 2.74 9.85
C ARG A 559 12.47 4.00 9.38
N SER A 560 13.20 4.65 10.29
CA SER A 560 14.19 5.69 9.93
C SER A 560 15.51 5.03 9.57
N MET A 561 16.15 5.52 8.52
CA MET A 561 17.32 4.93 7.89
C MET A 561 18.25 6.03 7.39
N THR A 562 19.53 5.73 7.41
CA THR A 562 20.52 6.43 6.59
C THR A 562 20.40 6.02 5.12
N PHE A 563 21.01 6.79 4.22
CA PHE A 563 21.12 6.39 2.82
C PHE A 563 21.78 5.01 2.64
N ASP A 564 22.83 4.70 3.39
CA ASP A 564 23.55 3.42 3.24
C ASP A 564 22.67 2.22 3.63
N GLU A 565 21.88 2.36 4.70
CA GLU A 565 20.90 1.34 5.12
C GLU A 565 19.77 1.17 4.08
N LEU A 566 19.27 2.27 3.53
CA LEU A 566 18.29 2.23 2.44
C LEU A 566 18.87 1.51 1.23
N HIS A 567 20.08 1.87 0.81
CA HIS A 567 20.74 1.34 -0.38
C HIS A 567 20.97 -0.16 -0.30
N VAL A 568 21.48 -0.65 0.84
CA VAL A 568 21.63 -2.09 1.12
C VAL A 568 20.27 -2.77 1.09
N SER A 569 19.25 -2.16 1.70
CA SER A 569 17.91 -2.75 1.75
C SER A 569 17.25 -2.80 0.37
N ALA A 570 17.32 -1.73 -0.41
CA ALA A 570 16.76 -1.66 -1.76
C ALA A 570 17.43 -2.68 -2.70
N ARG A 571 18.75 -2.89 -2.58
CA ARG A 571 19.45 -3.98 -3.29
C ARG A 571 19.00 -5.36 -2.82
N SER A 572 18.90 -5.58 -1.51
CA SER A 572 18.41 -6.85 -0.96
C SER A 572 16.96 -7.13 -1.39
N LEU A 573 16.12 -6.11 -1.51
CA LEU A 573 14.76 -6.23 -2.03
C LEU A 573 14.78 -6.71 -3.49
N ARG A 574 15.64 -6.09 -4.33
CA ARG A 574 15.88 -6.53 -5.72
C ARG A 574 16.34 -7.98 -5.83
N GLU A 575 17.26 -8.40 -4.96
CA GLU A 575 17.79 -9.77 -4.96
C GLU A 575 16.82 -10.81 -4.39
N SER A 576 15.82 -10.40 -3.59
CA SER A 576 14.86 -11.29 -2.94
C SER A 576 13.85 -11.91 -3.91
N VAL A 577 13.65 -11.25 -5.06
CA VAL A 577 12.76 -11.72 -6.14
C VAL A 577 13.47 -12.72 -7.05
N GLY A 578 14.80 -12.68 -7.13
CA GLY A 578 15.59 -13.58 -7.95
C GLY A 578 15.16 -13.49 -9.41
N ARG A 579 15.57 -12.43 -10.12
CA ARG A 579 15.55 -12.47 -11.59
C ARG A 579 16.51 -13.61 -11.99
N VAL A 580 15.96 -14.67 -12.59
CA VAL A 580 16.72 -15.77 -13.21
C VAL A 580 17.54 -15.22 -14.37
#